data_AF-X1UPT4-F1
#
_entry.id   AF-X1UPT4-F1
#
_cell.length_a   1.000
_cell.length_b   1.000
_cell.length_c   1.000
_cell.angle_alpha   90.00
_cell.angle_beta   90.00
_cell.angle_gamma   90.00
#
_symmetry.space_group_name_H-M   'P 1'
#
loop_
_entity.id
_entity.type
_entity.pdbx_description
1 polymer ?
#
loop_
_entity_poly.entity_id
_entity_poly.type
_entity_poly.pdbx_seq_one_letter_code
_entity_poly.pdbx_strand_id
1 'polypeptide(L)'
;RLVHRIGAYNVVWVLSGEYNMHDYGGLGLQFWKDLGKMLRDEDPYKRIISVHPTQPWWSGGADAPQWSTGEVIHNEPWLDYNQCQTGHGKWCNEMIPAIITSEYARKPAKPIIITEPWYEFVKDNPSAEDIRFGAWSAILSGAAGHSYAGGHIWKAHVPESPVGKDNWPMEMGFETDTLDYPG
;
A
#
# COMPACT_ATOMS: atom_id res chain seq x y z
N ARG A 1 -13.30 18.52 -8.19
CA ARG A 1 -12.24 19.17 -8.99
C ARG A 1 -11.23 18.18 -9.59
N LEU A 2 -10.66 17.24 -8.82
CA LEU A 2 -9.66 16.29 -9.37
C LEU A 2 -10.24 15.40 -10.48
N VAL A 3 -11.40 14.77 -10.24
CA VAL A 3 -12.11 13.94 -11.24
C VAL A 3 -12.26 14.66 -12.59
N HIS A 4 -12.72 15.91 -12.58
CA HIS A 4 -12.90 16.68 -13.82
C HIS A 4 -11.59 17.07 -14.48
N ARG A 5 -10.52 17.26 -13.70
CA ARG A 5 -9.21 17.68 -14.22
C ARG A 5 -8.47 16.53 -14.90
N ILE A 6 -8.53 15.33 -14.32
CA ILE A 6 -7.77 14.17 -14.80
C ILE A 6 -8.64 13.05 -15.37
N GLY A 7 -9.95 13.27 -15.47
CA GLY A 7 -10.92 12.27 -15.92
C GLY A 7 -10.82 11.89 -17.40
N ALA A 8 -9.94 12.52 -18.18
CA ALA A 8 -9.62 12.09 -19.54
C ALA A 8 -8.43 11.10 -19.62
N TYR A 9 -7.74 10.85 -18.50
CA TYR A 9 -6.55 10.00 -18.46
C TYR A 9 -6.84 8.61 -17.89
N ASN A 10 -5.86 7.72 -18.00
CA ASN A 10 -5.85 6.41 -17.36
C ASN A 10 -5.49 6.58 -15.88
N VAL A 11 -6.50 6.53 -15.02
CA VAL A 11 -6.35 6.77 -13.58
C VAL A 11 -6.94 5.59 -12.81
N VAL A 12 -6.25 5.20 -11.74
CA VAL A 12 -6.81 4.38 -10.66
C VAL A 12 -6.92 5.27 -9.45
N TRP A 13 -8.07 5.24 -8.76
CA TRP A 13 -8.28 6.06 -7.59
C TRP A 13 -7.86 5.31 -6.33
N VAL A 14 -6.90 5.87 -5.60
CA VAL A 14 -6.54 5.44 -4.24
C VAL A 14 -6.82 6.61 -3.31
N LEU A 15 -7.84 6.47 -2.44
CA LEU A 15 -8.41 7.61 -1.70
C LEU A 15 -7.46 8.25 -0.69
N SER A 16 -6.56 7.46 -0.12
CA SER A 16 -5.58 7.88 0.86
C SER A 16 -4.41 6.91 0.87
N GLY A 17 -3.24 7.40 1.28
CA GLY A 17 -2.22 6.59 1.93
C GLY A 17 -2.63 6.34 3.38
N GLU A 18 -2.47 5.13 3.87
CA GLU A 18 -2.46 4.83 5.31
C GLU A 18 -3.72 5.32 6.06
N TYR A 19 -4.89 5.14 5.44
CA TYR A 19 -6.14 5.83 5.81
C TYR A 19 -6.63 5.57 7.24
N ASN A 20 -6.16 4.50 7.87
CA ASN A 20 -6.53 4.01 9.19
C ASN A 20 -5.54 4.41 10.30
N MET A 21 -4.48 5.17 9.98
CA MET A 21 -3.64 5.80 11.01
C MET A 21 -4.38 6.90 11.76
N HIS A 22 -3.97 7.17 13.01
CA HIS A 22 -4.40 8.33 13.80
C HIS A 22 -5.92 8.54 13.83
N ASP A 23 -6.69 7.49 14.21
CA ASP A 23 -8.16 7.51 14.17
C ASP A 23 -8.71 7.94 12.80
N TYR A 24 -8.28 7.21 11.77
CA TYR A 24 -8.65 7.47 10.39
C TYR A 24 -8.34 8.90 9.91
N GLY A 25 -7.15 9.40 10.26
CA GLY A 25 -6.69 10.77 10.01
C GLY A 25 -7.41 11.83 10.85
N GLY A 26 -8.05 11.44 11.96
CA GLY A 26 -8.92 12.28 12.78
C GLY A 26 -10.26 12.62 12.12
N LEU A 27 -10.59 11.97 11.00
CA LEU A 27 -11.83 12.19 10.24
C LEU A 27 -12.87 11.08 10.50
N GLY A 28 -12.44 9.97 11.10
CA GLY A 28 -13.24 8.79 11.33
C GLY A 28 -13.49 7.93 10.08
N LEU A 29 -13.81 6.65 10.28
CA LEU A 29 -14.03 5.70 9.18
C LEU A 29 -15.15 6.13 8.23
N GLN A 30 -16.22 6.74 8.75
CA GLN A 30 -17.37 7.14 7.94
C GLN A 30 -17.00 8.17 6.88
N PHE A 31 -16.09 9.09 7.19
CA PHE A 31 -15.59 10.07 6.22
C PHE A 31 -15.02 9.38 4.97
N TRP A 32 -14.21 8.34 5.15
CA TRP A 32 -13.61 7.60 4.03
C TRP A 32 -14.64 6.83 3.20
N LYS A 33 -15.67 6.28 3.84
CA LYS A 33 -16.79 5.63 3.16
C LYS A 33 -17.57 6.61 2.30
N ASP A 34 -17.89 7.78 2.87
CA ASP A 34 -18.62 8.84 2.18
C ASP A 34 -17.79 9.42 1.03
N LEU A 35 -16.47 9.58 1.22
CA LEU A 35 -15.54 10.03 0.19
C LEU A 35 -15.48 9.06 -0.99
N GLY A 36 -15.38 7.76 -0.73
CA GLY A 36 -15.38 6.73 -1.77
C GLY A 36 -16.70 6.67 -2.54
N LYS A 37 -17.83 6.80 -1.84
CA LYS A 37 -19.15 6.92 -2.47
C LYS A 37 -19.25 8.17 -3.34
N MET A 38 -18.85 9.33 -2.82
CA MET A 38 -18.85 10.59 -3.57
C MET A 38 -17.99 10.47 -4.84
N LEU A 39 -16.80 9.88 -4.75
CA LEU A 39 -15.93 9.69 -5.91
C LEU A 39 -16.56 8.76 -6.96
N ARG A 40 -17.18 7.67 -6.53
CA ARG A 40 -17.92 6.74 -7.41
C ARG A 40 -19.05 7.45 -8.14
N ASP A 41 -19.79 8.31 -7.44
CA ASP A 41 -20.92 9.04 -8.00
C ASP A 41 -20.43 10.09 -9.02
N GLU A 42 -19.34 10.78 -8.71
CA GLU A 42 -18.76 11.86 -9.51
C GLU A 42 -18.00 11.38 -10.76
N ASP A 43 -17.32 10.22 -10.73
CA ASP A 43 -16.57 9.72 -11.90
C ASP A 43 -17.51 9.13 -12.96
N PRO A 44 -17.66 9.79 -14.14
CA PRO A 44 -18.58 9.32 -15.17
C PRO A 44 -18.12 8.02 -15.82
N TYR A 45 -16.84 7.68 -15.72
CA TYR A 45 -16.27 6.48 -16.32
C TYR A 45 -16.24 5.29 -15.36
N LYS A 46 -16.69 5.48 -14.10
CA LYS A 46 -16.75 4.44 -13.06
C LYS A 46 -15.43 3.66 -12.95
N ARG A 47 -14.29 4.38 -12.94
CA ARG A 47 -12.96 3.77 -12.84
C ARG A 47 -12.76 3.03 -11.53
N ILE A 48 -11.67 2.28 -11.47
CA ILE A 48 -11.29 1.47 -10.31
C ILE A 48 -10.99 2.38 -9.12
N ILE A 49 -11.55 2.05 -7.95
CA ILE A 49 -11.36 2.77 -6.67
C ILE A 49 -10.93 1.79 -5.58
N SER A 50 -9.92 2.19 -4.81
CA SER A 50 -9.54 1.57 -3.54
C SER A 50 -8.98 2.62 -2.57
N VAL A 51 -8.45 2.18 -1.43
CA VAL A 51 -7.79 3.01 -0.42
C VAL A 51 -6.63 2.22 0.17
N HIS A 52 -5.55 2.88 0.58
CA HIS A 52 -4.36 2.21 1.07
C HIS A 52 -4.37 2.11 2.61
N PRO A 53 -4.26 0.91 3.21
CA PRO A 53 -4.23 0.74 4.67
C PRO A 53 -2.79 0.70 5.21
N THR A 54 -2.64 1.04 6.49
CA THR A 54 -1.49 0.70 7.32
C THR A 54 -1.71 -0.63 8.03
N GLN A 55 -0.61 -1.35 8.24
CA GLN A 55 -0.56 -2.67 8.87
C GLN A 55 -0.30 -2.61 10.40
N PRO A 56 -0.76 -3.61 11.18
CA PRO A 56 -0.82 -3.55 12.66
C PRO A 56 0.54 -3.61 13.38
N TRP A 57 1.58 -4.07 12.70
CA TRP A 57 2.90 -4.36 13.25
C TRP A 57 3.89 -3.21 13.14
N TRP A 58 3.53 -2.15 12.42
CA TRP A 58 4.32 -0.94 12.43
C TRP A 58 3.94 -0.10 13.65
N SER A 59 4.93 0.26 14.47
CA SER A 59 4.71 1.08 15.66
C SER A 59 4.07 2.44 15.38
N GLY A 60 4.26 3.00 14.18
CA GLY A 60 3.59 4.24 13.75
C GLY A 60 2.11 4.06 13.47
N GLY A 61 1.68 2.83 13.16
CA GLY A 61 0.30 2.43 12.91
C GLY A 61 -0.31 1.60 14.04
N ALA A 62 0.13 1.77 15.29
CA ALA A 62 -0.33 0.93 16.41
C ALA A 62 -1.87 0.94 16.60
N ASP A 63 -2.53 2.04 16.24
CA ASP A 63 -3.99 2.19 16.31
C ASP A 63 -4.72 1.66 15.05
N ALA A 64 -4.00 1.06 14.11
CA ALA A 64 -4.45 0.67 12.78
C ALA A 64 -4.39 -0.87 12.60
N PRO A 65 -5.26 -1.65 13.28
CA PRO A 65 -5.07 -3.10 13.45
C PRO A 65 -5.57 -3.95 12.28
N GLN A 66 -5.25 -3.61 11.03
CA GLN A 66 -5.71 -4.38 9.85
C GLN A 66 -4.59 -4.63 8.86
N TRP A 67 -4.55 -5.81 8.24
CA TRP A 67 -3.59 -6.11 7.17
C TRP A 67 -4.08 -5.66 5.80
N SER A 68 -5.40 -5.64 5.61
CA SER A 68 -6.01 -5.28 4.33
C SER A 68 -7.19 -4.33 4.51
N THR A 69 -7.58 -3.64 3.44
CA THR A 69 -8.89 -2.95 3.40
C THR A 69 -10.07 -3.91 3.53
N GLY A 70 -9.89 -5.18 3.17
CA GLY A 70 -10.95 -6.19 3.24
C GLY A 70 -11.39 -6.50 4.67
N GLU A 71 -10.57 -6.21 5.68
CA GLU A 71 -10.96 -6.39 7.08
C GLU A 71 -12.05 -5.42 7.55
N VAL A 72 -12.10 -4.21 6.98
CA VAL A 72 -12.95 -3.12 7.50
C VAL A 72 -13.99 -2.64 6.50
N ILE A 73 -13.63 -2.54 5.21
CA ILE A 73 -14.45 -1.89 4.18
C ILE A 73 -14.74 -2.78 2.98
N HIS A 74 -14.53 -4.09 3.07
CA HIS A 74 -14.79 -5.05 1.99
C HIS A 74 -16.16 -4.89 1.35
N ASN A 75 -17.20 -4.61 2.14
CA ASN A 75 -18.58 -4.55 1.67
C ASN A 75 -18.98 -3.18 1.10
N GLU A 76 -18.08 -2.20 1.09
CA GLU A 76 -18.37 -0.91 0.47
C GLU A 76 -18.53 -1.11 -1.05
N PRO A 77 -19.69 -0.72 -1.65
CA PRO A 77 -19.96 -0.98 -3.05
C PRO A 77 -19.02 -0.25 -4.01
N TRP A 78 -18.42 0.85 -3.56
CA TRP A 78 -17.48 1.63 -4.35
C TRP A 78 -16.06 1.04 -4.37
N LEU A 79 -15.72 0.13 -3.44
CA LEU A 79 -14.39 -0.47 -3.32
C LEU A 79 -14.23 -1.64 -4.31
N ASP A 80 -13.46 -1.47 -5.38
CA ASP A 80 -13.37 -2.50 -6.43
C ASP A 80 -12.39 -3.63 -6.11
N TYR A 81 -11.34 -3.32 -5.35
CA TYR A 81 -10.31 -4.28 -4.95
C TYR A 81 -9.73 -3.92 -3.59
N ASN A 82 -9.15 -4.90 -2.90
CA ASN A 82 -8.50 -4.70 -1.62
C ASN A 82 -7.02 -4.38 -1.78
N GLN A 83 -6.51 -3.51 -0.91
CA GLN A 83 -5.08 -3.23 -0.79
C GLN A 83 -4.55 -3.78 0.53
N CYS A 84 -3.25 -4.04 0.55
CA CYS A 84 -2.53 -4.53 1.72
C CYS A 84 -1.13 -3.90 1.77
N GLN A 85 -0.76 -3.51 2.98
CA GLN A 85 0.61 -3.14 3.37
C GLN A 85 1.20 -4.32 4.15
N THR A 86 2.32 -4.86 3.71
CA THR A 86 3.07 -5.91 4.42
C THR A 86 4.49 -5.50 4.78
N GLY A 87 4.89 -4.27 4.43
CA GLY A 87 6.14 -3.68 4.87
C GLY A 87 6.18 -3.32 6.37
N HIS A 88 7.33 -3.03 6.96
CA HIS A 88 8.70 -3.19 6.45
C HIS A 88 9.48 -4.09 7.39
N GLY A 89 9.22 -5.40 7.31
CA GLY A 89 9.91 -6.39 8.12
C GLY A 89 9.67 -7.81 7.64
N LYS A 90 10.63 -8.68 7.90
CA LYS A 90 10.65 -10.07 7.41
C LYS A 90 9.39 -10.84 7.77
N TRP A 91 9.00 -10.80 9.04
CA TRP A 91 7.81 -11.51 9.52
C TRP A 91 6.54 -11.04 8.82
N CYS A 92 6.37 -9.73 8.61
CA CYS A 92 5.22 -9.18 7.88
C CYS A 92 5.22 -9.63 6.40
N ASN A 93 6.39 -9.72 5.77
CA ASN A 93 6.55 -10.22 4.40
C ASN A 93 6.16 -11.71 4.30
N GLU A 94 6.49 -12.51 5.30
CA GLU A 94 6.10 -13.93 5.41
C GLU A 94 4.59 -14.13 5.63
N MET A 95 3.86 -13.09 6.05
CA MET A 95 2.40 -13.14 6.23
C MET A 95 1.61 -13.01 4.91
N ILE A 96 2.25 -12.59 3.81
CA ILE A 96 1.59 -12.34 2.51
C ILE A 96 0.65 -13.49 2.08
N PRO A 97 1.05 -14.78 2.07
CA PRO A 97 0.17 -15.86 1.66
C PRO A 97 -1.08 -16.02 2.53
N ALA A 98 -0.93 -15.86 3.85
CA ALA A 98 -2.03 -15.97 4.80
C ALA A 98 -3.04 -14.83 4.63
N ILE A 99 -2.55 -13.61 4.43
CA ILE A 99 -3.39 -12.42 4.20
C ILE A 99 -4.20 -12.60 2.91
N ILE A 100 -3.55 -12.97 1.81
CA ILE A 100 -4.22 -13.18 0.52
C ILE A 100 -5.27 -14.29 0.61
N THR A 101 -4.95 -15.40 1.29
CA THR A 101 -5.89 -16.51 1.51
C THR A 101 -7.14 -16.04 2.28
N SER A 102 -6.95 -15.26 3.34
CA SER A 102 -8.04 -14.68 4.13
C SER A 102 -8.94 -13.77 3.28
N GLU A 103 -8.33 -12.99 2.38
CA GLU A 103 -9.05 -12.04 1.54
C GLU A 103 -9.94 -12.71 0.49
N TYR A 104 -9.46 -13.79 -0.14
CA TYR A 104 -10.29 -14.56 -1.07
C TYR A 104 -11.34 -15.45 -0.38
N ALA A 105 -11.22 -15.67 0.93
CA ALA A 105 -12.28 -16.29 1.73
C ALA A 105 -13.49 -15.36 1.92
N ARG A 106 -13.30 -14.03 1.85
CA ARG A 106 -14.39 -13.04 1.93
C ARG A 106 -15.34 -13.14 0.73
N LYS A 107 -16.61 -12.75 0.94
CA LYS A 107 -17.68 -12.84 -0.07
C LYS A 107 -18.41 -11.50 -0.23
N PRO A 108 -18.71 -11.08 -1.48
CA PRO A 108 -18.21 -11.65 -2.73
C PRO A 108 -16.68 -11.47 -2.85
N ALA A 109 -15.98 -12.44 -3.45
CA ALA A 109 -14.53 -12.34 -3.59
C ALA A 109 -14.15 -11.10 -4.40
N LYS A 110 -13.17 -10.33 -3.91
CA LYS A 110 -12.59 -9.17 -4.60
C LYS A 110 -11.10 -9.42 -4.84
N PRO A 111 -10.51 -8.88 -5.92
CA PRO A 111 -9.07 -8.91 -6.11
C PRO A 111 -8.35 -8.25 -4.92
N ILE A 112 -7.15 -8.73 -4.60
CA ILE A 112 -6.23 -8.07 -3.66
C ILE A 112 -4.89 -7.77 -4.32
N ILE A 113 -4.31 -6.62 -3.99
CA ILE A 113 -2.96 -6.22 -4.40
C ILE A 113 -2.12 -5.93 -3.15
N ILE A 114 -0.90 -6.47 -3.10
CA ILE A 114 0.10 -6.06 -2.11
C ILE A 114 0.72 -4.76 -2.62
N THR A 115 0.30 -3.63 -2.05
CA THR A 115 0.62 -2.28 -2.54
C THR A 115 1.79 -1.62 -1.84
N GLU A 116 2.14 -2.08 -0.65
CA GLU A 116 3.32 -1.62 0.07
C GLU A 116 3.99 -2.79 0.78
N PRO A 117 4.89 -3.50 0.09
CA PRO A 117 5.69 -4.56 0.69
C PRO A 117 6.88 -3.99 1.47
N TRP A 118 7.80 -4.84 1.88
CA TRP A 118 9.08 -4.39 2.40
C TRP A 118 9.89 -3.72 1.28
N TYR A 119 10.32 -2.47 1.49
CA TYR A 119 11.12 -1.75 0.52
C TYR A 119 12.60 -2.09 0.66
N GLU A 120 13.35 -2.00 -0.44
CA GLU A 120 14.81 -1.96 -0.38
C GLU A 120 15.31 -0.70 0.32
N PHE A 121 16.53 -0.72 0.85
CA PHE A 121 17.21 0.47 1.35
C PHE A 121 16.47 1.22 2.46
N VAL A 122 15.47 0.62 3.11
CA VAL A 122 14.79 1.17 4.30
C VAL A 122 15.12 0.34 5.54
N LYS A 123 14.31 0.47 6.60
CA LYS A 123 14.41 -0.31 7.84
C LYS A 123 14.79 -1.76 7.58
N ASP A 124 15.82 -2.22 8.31
CA ASP A 124 16.39 -3.57 8.27
C ASP A 124 16.98 -4.00 6.90
N ASN A 125 17.00 -3.10 5.91
CA ASN A 125 17.60 -3.21 4.57
C ASN A 125 17.51 -4.63 3.96
N PRO A 126 16.33 -5.04 3.48
CA PRO A 126 16.11 -6.40 3.01
C PRO A 126 17.04 -6.77 1.85
N SER A 127 17.42 -8.04 1.80
CA SER A 127 18.14 -8.55 0.64
C SER A 127 17.24 -8.58 -0.59
N ALA A 128 17.84 -8.60 -1.78
CA ALA A 128 17.09 -8.81 -3.03
C ALA A 128 16.29 -10.13 -3.02
N GLU A 129 16.73 -11.14 -2.26
CA GLU A 129 15.97 -12.38 -2.06
C GLU A 129 14.69 -12.13 -1.25
N ASP A 130 14.76 -11.35 -0.17
CA ASP A 130 13.58 -11.02 0.64
C ASP A 130 12.56 -10.18 -0.15
N ILE A 131 13.02 -9.25 -1.01
CA ILE A 131 12.16 -8.48 -1.91
C ILE A 131 11.41 -9.40 -2.88
N ARG A 132 12.15 -10.23 -3.61
CA ARG A 132 11.57 -11.21 -4.54
C ARG A 132 10.68 -12.22 -3.84
N PHE A 133 11.02 -12.62 -2.61
CA PHE A 133 10.17 -13.49 -1.81
C PHE A 133 8.80 -12.86 -1.58
N GLY A 134 8.73 -11.57 -1.26
CA GLY A 134 7.47 -10.85 -1.10
C GLY A 134 6.65 -10.81 -2.39
N ALA A 135 7.31 -10.46 -3.50
CA ALA A 135 6.69 -10.41 -4.83
C ALA A 135 6.15 -11.78 -5.27
N TRP A 136 6.97 -12.82 -5.21
CA TRP A 136 6.57 -14.17 -5.61
C TRP A 136 5.52 -14.77 -4.68
N SER A 137 5.64 -14.55 -3.36
CA SER A 137 4.62 -14.95 -2.39
C SER A 137 3.27 -14.31 -2.72
N ALA A 138 3.24 -13.05 -3.14
CA ALA A 138 2.00 -12.37 -3.52
C ALA A 138 1.37 -13.01 -4.75
N ILE A 139 2.13 -13.14 -5.85
CA ILE A 139 1.63 -13.68 -7.12
C ILE A 139 1.21 -15.15 -6.98
N LEU A 140 2.05 -15.98 -6.36
CA LEU A 140 1.78 -17.42 -6.22
C LEU A 140 0.63 -17.72 -5.26
N SER A 141 0.32 -16.82 -4.34
CA SER A 141 -0.85 -16.93 -3.46
C SER A 141 -2.15 -16.42 -4.10
N GLY A 142 -2.08 -15.87 -5.32
CA GLY A 142 -3.24 -15.44 -6.10
C GLY A 142 -3.56 -13.94 -6.00
N ALA A 143 -2.68 -13.09 -5.46
CA ALA A 143 -2.88 -11.64 -5.56
C ALA A 143 -3.03 -11.23 -7.03
N ALA A 144 -3.90 -10.26 -7.28
CA ALA A 144 -4.07 -9.70 -8.62
C ALA A 144 -2.89 -8.81 -9.04
N GLY A 145 -2.01 -8.48 -8.11
CA GLY A 145 -0.77 -7.75 -8.38
C GLY A 145 0.09 -7.55 -7.14
N HIS A 146 1.26 -6.99 -7.39
CA HIS A 146 2.25 -6.59 -6.40
C HIS A 146 2.88 -5.27 -6.85
N SER A 147 3.11 -4.35 -5.93
CA SER A 147 3.85 -3.11 -6.19
C SER A 147 5.23 -3.21 -5.56
N TYR A 148 6.26 -2.92 -6.33
CA TYR A 148 7.64 -2.84 -5.86
C TYR A 148 7.94 -1.44 -5.30
N ALA A 149 8.86 -1.34 -4.35
CA ALA A 149 9.50 -0.07 -4.03
C ALA A 149 10.85 -0.25 -3.33
N GLY A 150 11.67 0.80 -3.43
CA GLY A 150 12.88 0.99 -2.62
C GLY A 150 12.95 2.40 -2.07
N GLY A 151 13.65 2.55 -0.95
CA GLY A 151 13.67 3.75 -0.13
C GLY A 151 14.12 4.99 -0.89
N HIS A 152 15.12 4.86 -1.77
CA HIS A 152 15.63 6.00 -2.55
C HIS A 152 14.57 6.54 -3.50
N ILE A 153 13.88 5.67 -4.25
CA ILE A 153 12.81 6.09 -5.17
C ILE A 153 11.60 6.60 -4.38
N TRP A 154 11.19 5.89 -3.33
CA TRP A 154 10.02 6.28 -2.52
C TRP A 154 10.18 7.69 -1.93
N LYS A 155 11.37 8.03 -1.42
CA LYS A 155 11.65 9.39 -0.93
C LYS A 155 12.07 10.39 -1.99
N ALA A 156 12.20 9.96 -3.25
CA ALA A 156 12.89 10.71 -4.30
C ALA A 156 14.26 11.24 -3.82
N HIS A 157 14.98 10.41 -3.06
CA HIS A 157 16.27 10.74 -2.48
C HIS A 157 17.35 10.75 -3.55
N VAL A 158 18.00 11.90 -3.70
CA VAL A 158 19.18 12.10 -4.55
C VAL A 158 20.41 12.42 -3.70
N PRO A 159 21.64 12.20 -4.20
CA PRO A 159 22.87 12.48 -3.45
C PRO A 159 22.98 13.93 -2.91
N GLU A 160 22.36 14.89 -3.58
CA GLU A 160 22.34 16.31 -3.19
C GLU A 160 21.26 16.65 -2.15
N SER A 161 20.44 15.68 -1.74
CA SER A 161 19.33 15.92 -0.83
C SER A 161 19.83 16.45 0.52
N PRO A 162 19.14 17.42 1.13
CA PRO A 162 19.50 17.91 2.45
C PRO A 162 19.46 16.79 3.49
N VAL A 163 20.55 16.62 4.24
CA VAL A 163 20.62 15.65 5.32
C VAL A 163 19.72 16.11 6.48
N GLY A 164 18.86 15.22 6.99
CA GLY A 164 18.37 15.31 8.37
C GLY A 164 17.03 16.00 8.65
N LYS A 165 15.94 15.61 7.98
CA LYS A 165 14.57 15.94 8.47
C LYS A 165 13.66 14.74 8.71
N ASP A 166 14.05 13.57 8.24
CA ASP A 166 13.23 12.38 8.31
C ASP A 166 13.91 11.32 9.17
N ASN A 167 13.16 10.79 10.13
CA ASN A 167 13.64 9.81 11.10
C ASN A 167 13.44 8.37 10.60
N TRP A 168 12.83 8.17 9.41
CA TRP A 168 12.67 6.82 8.87
C TRP A 168 14.02 6.28 8.36
N PRO A 169 14.48 5.11 8.87
CA PRO A 169 15.78 4.55 8.51
C PRO A 169 15.83 4.26 7.01
N MET A 170 16.90 4.73 6.39
CA MET A 170 17.17 4.56 4.96
C MET A 170 18.67 4.46 4.74
N GLU A 171 19.10 3.65 3.78
CA GLU A 171 20.49 3.62 3.35
C GLU A 171 20.84 4.95 2.68
N MET A 172 21.79 5.67 3.26
CA MET A 172 22.26 6.97 2.75
C MET A 172 23.46 6.83 1.81
N GLY A 173 24.00 5.61 1.69
CA GLY A 173 25.01 5.27 0.70
C GLY A 173 24.37 5.17 -0.68
N PHE A 174 25.13 5.55 -1.70
CA PHE A 174 24.77 5.42 -3.12
C PHE A 174 25.82 4.60 -3.86
N GLU A 175 26.42 3.59 -3.20
CA GLU A 175 27.28 2.62 -3.90
C GLU A 175 26.47 1.80 -4.92
N THR A 176 25.20 1.60 -4.61
CA THR A 176 24.11 1.16 -5.50
C THR A 176 22.84 1.90 -5.08
N ASP A 177 21.82 1.92 -5.93
CA ASP A 177 20.53 2.54 -5.63
C ASP A 177 19.37 1.67 -6.09
N THR A 178 18.14 2.08 -5.74
CA THR A 178 16.92 1.34 -6.09
C THR A 178 16.72 1.14 -7.61
N LEU A 179 17.30 1.96 -8.48
CA LEU A 179 17.18 1.80 -9.93
C LEU A 179 18.11 0.70 -10.46
N ASP A 180 19.27 0.52 -9.83
CA ASP A 180 20.30 -0.42 -10.25
C ASP A 180 20.37 -1.70 -9.38
N TYR A 181 19.58 -1.77 -8.30
CA TYR A 181 19.57 -2.92 -7.40
C TYR A 181 18.75 -4.12 -7.93
N PRO A 182 19.16 -5.37 -7.68
CA PRO A 182 18.56 -6.54 -8.34
C PRO A 182 17.20 -7.04 -7.80
N GLY A 183 16.55 -6.32 -6.88
CA GLY A 183 15.36 -6.81 -6.18
C GLY A 183 14.13 -7.01 -7.06
#